data_AF-A0A538Q0R6-F1
#
_entry.id   AF-A0A538Q0R6-F1
#
_cell.length_a   1.000
_cell.length_b   1.000
_cell.length_c   1.000
_cell.angle_alpha   90.00
_cell.angle_beta   90.00
_cell.angle_gamma   90.00
#
_symmetry.space_group_name_H-M   'P 1'
#
loop_
_entity.id
_entity.type
_entity.pdbx_description
1 polymer ?
#
loop_
_entity_poly.entity_id
_entity_poly.type
_entity_poly.pdbx_seq_one_letter_code
_entity_poly.pdbx_strand_id
1 'polypeptide(L)'
;MQRLRTLLIALSLATLAAGCSHDPGTSLKIALAYDDALGLDTADVTLSDRTESGRIAHQLLLLVPDELAGMDMMIEVWGRKAGKRAAYGTATAVPRRGHTVAASVTLTACTPSCTGAMLTSCTGPMVSCALGCSEDGDAHCFGPRPSNGVDPTAADPLRGTTTISANATFDTDTGAIIGGLDRPAGTGIAAGVGYVQAPASGPGGAPLGIFVFHNLTVEAGATVRFTGARAAVLLVGDAARIAGVINAAAGHPTPGPGGGAGGSEVGPARGCGAGAPGVKSANRDSGGGGGGAGSTGGPGGDIGGTLGGLGGAACMPALLEPLQGGSGGGRGSPGGAASAAAGGSGGGALQITALGSLEITGTINAGGAGGEAAAGSSTDAGGGGGGGSGGAILLEAPTVITGATAIVVANGGGGGGGGGTIAGGPGDDGGTSTQPAQGGFGGELSANGGTGGSLGSPPDVGTGGATNGGGGGGAAGVIAIRGRTLMIAGTISPHATQADVQR
;
A
#
# COMPACT_ATOMS: atom_id res chain seq x y z
N MET A 1 16.92 -7.58 -31.87
CA MET A 1 16.72 -8.78 -31.03
C MET A 1 15.55 -9.56 -31.62
N GLN A 2 15.88 -10.69 -32.24
CA GLN A 2 15.01 -11.47 -33.13
C GLN A 2 13.97 -12.26 -32.32
N ARG A 3 12.79 -12.40 -32.90
CA ARG A 3 11.58 -13.03 -32.34
C ARG A 3 11.88 -14.44 -31.77
N LEU A 4 11.78 -14.60 -30.45
CA LEU A 4 11.72 -15.89 -29.77
C LEU A 4 10.45 -16.61 -30.29
N ARG A 5 10.64 -17.61 -31.15
CA ARG A 5 9.55 -18.53 -31.55
C ARG A 5 9.16 -19.35 -30.33
N THR A 6 7.87 -19.63 -30.20
CA THR A 6 7.23 -20.38 -29.13
C THR A 6 8.02 -21.64 -28.77
N LEU A 7 8.69 -21.61 -27.61
CA LEU A 7 9.42 -22.75 -27.04
C LEU A 7 8.37 -23.85 -26.73
N LEU A 8 8.47 -25.03 -27.35
CA LEU A 8 7.69 -26.22 -27.00
C LEU A 8 8.66 -27.23 -26.38
N ILE A 9 8.53 -27.44 -25.06
CA ILE A 9 9.14 -28.57 -24.36
C ILE A 9 8.00 -29.56 -24.15
N ALA A 10 8.19 -30.83 -24.48
CA ALA A 10 7.17 -31.85 -24.31
C ALA A 10 7.80 -33.08 -23.66
N LEU A 11 7.18 -33.56 -22.58
CA LEU A 11 7.56 -34.79 -21.90
C LEU A 11 6.81 -35.95 -22.55
N SER A 12 7.53 -36.88 -23.20
CA SER A 12 6.92 -38.08 -23.78
C SER A 12 7.39 -39.33 -23.05
N LEU A 13 6.44 -40.23 -22.74
CA LEU A 13 6.78 -41.59 -22.32
C LEU A 13 7.34 -42.32 -23.54
N ALA A 14 8.64 -42.54 -23.56
CA ALA A 14 9.29 -43.30 -24.61
C ALA A 14 8.91 -44.79 -24.49
N THR A 15 7.80 -45.19 -25.09
CA THR A 15 7.61 -46.58 -25.51
C THR A 15 8.41 -46.76 -26.80
N LEU A 16 9.55 -47.44 -26.70
CA LEU A 16 10.35 -47.83 -27.87
C LEU A 16 9.56 -48.86 -28.68
N ALA A 17 8.67 -48.41 -29.56
CA ALA A 17 8.30 -49.18 -30.74
C ALA A 17 9.46 -49.05 -31.73
N ALA A 18 10.27 -50.09 -31.82
CA ALA A 18 11.33 -50.21 -32.82
C ALA A 18 10.69 -50.26 -34.22
N GLY A 19 10.53 -49.11 -34.87
CA GLY A 19 10.05 -49.06 -36.25
C GLY A 19 9.42 -47.74 -36.64
N CYS A 20 10.22 -46.67 -36.76
CA CYS A 20 10.10 -45.56 -37.73
C CYS A 20 11.14 -44.48 -37.38
N SER A 21 12.10 -44.22 -38.25
CA SER A 21 13.10 -43.18 -38.08
C SER A 21 12.48 -41.79 -38.33
N HIS A 22 12.04 -41.14 -37.27
CA HIS A 22 12.03 -39.68 -37.22
C HIS A 22 13.04 -39.29 -36.16
N ASP A 23 14.13 -38.63 -36.57
CA ASP A 23 15.04 -38.01 -35.61
C ASP A 23 14.22 -37.01 -34.79
N PRO A 24 14.15 -37.12 -33.45
CA PRO A 24 13.29 -36.29 -32.61
C PRO A 24 13.73 -34.81 -32.55
N GLY A 25 14.73 -34.40 -33.35
CA GLY A 25 15.43 -33.12 -33.20
C GLY A 25 16.38 -33.15 -32.00
N THR A 26 16.82 -31.98 -31.54
CA THR A 26 17.61 -31.87 -30.30
C THR A 26 16.79 -32.34 -29.10
N SER A 27 17.31 -33.36 -28.41
CA SER A 27 16.59 -33.98 -27.29
C SER A 27 17.54 -34.49 -26.21
N LEU A 28 17.01 -34.61 -24.99
CA LEU A 28 17.69 -35.22 -23.84
C LEU A 28 16.95 -36.50 -23.47
N LYS A 29 17.66 -37.63 -23.50
CA LYS A 29 17.18 -38.92 -22.98
C LYS A 29 17.66 -39.04 -21.53
N ILE A 30 16.75 -38.81 -20.60
CA ILE A 30 17.03 -38.77 -19.17
C ILE A 30 16.72 -40.15 -18.58
N ALA A 31 17.74 -40.88 -18.15
CA ALA A 31 17.59 -42.09 -17.35
C ALA A 31 17.41 -41.70 -15.88
N LEU A 32 16.26 -42.05 -15.31
CA LEU A 32 15.98 -41.84 -13.89
C LEU A 32 16.34 -43.11 -13.12
N ALA A 33 17.25 -42.98 -12.16
CA ALA A 33 17.58 -44.02 -11.21
C ALA A 33 16.91 -43.69 -9.87
N TYR A 34 15.93 -44.48 -9.44
CA TYR A 34 15.26 -44.34 -8.15
C TYR A 34 14.81 -45.71 -7.64
N ASP A 35 14.60 -45.82 -6.33
CA ASP A 35 14.05 -47.03 -5.73
C ASP A 35 12.53 -47.08 -5.94
N ASP A 36 12.02 -48.12 -6.59
CA ASP A 36 10.58 -48.33 -6.80
C ASP A 36 9.79 -48.40 -5.48
N ALA A 37 10.44 -48.75 -4.37
CA ALA A 37 9.83 -48.73 -3.03
C ALA A 37 9.40 -47.32 -2.59
N LEU A 38 9.91 -46.26 -3.22
CA LEU A 38 9.46 -44.89 -2.98
C LEU A 38 7.98 -44.70 -3.38
N GLY A 39 7.50 -45.46 -4.38
CA GLY A 39 6.12 -45.42 -4.84
C GLY A 39 5.75 -44.05 -5.42
N LEU A 40 6.58 -43.55 -6.34
CA LEU A 40 6.38 -42.27 -7.03
C LEU A 40 5.34 -42.43 -8.16
N ASP A 41 4.47 -41.43 -8.33
CA ASP A 41 3.38 -41.43 -9.31
C ASP A 41 3.68 -40.54 -10.53
N THR A 42 4.25 -39.35 -10.26
CA THR A 42 4.58 -38.33 -11.27
C THR A 42 5.97 -37.76 -11.06
N ALA A 43 6.52 -37.12 -12.08
CA ALA A 43 7.76 -36.37 -12.00
C ALA A 43 7.58 -34.99 -12.63
N ASP A 44 8.13 -33.97 -11.97
CA ASP A 44 8.33 -32.64 -12.53
C ASP A 44 9.78 -32.54 -12.99
N VAL A 45 10.01 -32.24 -14.27
CA VAL A 45 11.34 -32.04 -14.84
C VAL A 45 11.50 -30.56 -15.17
N THR A 46 12.45 -29.91 -14.51
CA THR A 46 12.81 -28.52 -14.78
C THR A 46 14.09 -28.45 -15.58
N LEU A 47 14.06 -27.66 -16.66
CA LEU A 47 15.23 -27.31 -17.47
C LEU A 47 15.26 -25.78 -17.60
N SER A 48 16.30 -25.15 -17.06
CA SER A 48 16.38 -23.69 -16.93
C SER A 48 15.22 -23.10 -16.13
N ASP A 49 14.25 -22.44 -16.76
CA ASP A 49 13.11 -21.75 -16.14
C ASP A 49 11.77 -22.43 -16.43
N ARG A 50 11.78 -23.60 -17.08
CA ARG A 50 10.59 -24.34 -17.46
C ARG A 50 10.50 -25.70 -16.81
N THR A 51 9.32 -25.98 -16.28
CA THR A 51 8.98 -27.24 -15.63
C THR A 51 7.89 -27.95 -16.43
N GLU A 52 8.09 -29.24 -16.71
CA GLU A 52 7.11 -30.12 -17.32
C GLU A 52 6.78 -31.27 -16.36
N SER A 53 5.49 -31.57 -16.20
CA SER A 53 5.00 -32.61 -15.29
C SER A 53 4.43 -33.79 -16.08
N GLY A 54 4.73 -35.02 -15.66
CA GLY A 54 4.13 -36.22 -16.25
C GLY A 54 4.25 -37.44 -15.35
N ARG A 55 3.74 -38.60 -15.81
CA ARG A 55 3.93 -39.86 -15.09
C ARG A 55 5.42 -40.19 -15.00
N ILE A 56 5.85 -40.67 -13.83
CA ILE A 56 7.24 -41.06 -13.66
C ILE A 56 7.54 -42.36 -14.39
N ALA A 57 8.71 -42.42 -15.03
CA ALA A 57 9.26 -43.62 -15.64
C ALA A 57 10.78 -43.58 -15.51
N HIS A 58 11.41 -44.75 -15.50
CA HIS A 58 12.88 -44.89 -15.49
C HIS A 58 13.58 -44.23 -16.68
N GLN A 59 12.83 -43.83 -17.71
CA GLN A 59 13.37 -43.12 -18.86
C GLN A 59 12.39 -42.05 -19.32
N LEU A 60 12.87 -40.81 -19.41
CA LEU A 60 12.13 -39.66 -19.93
C LEU A 60 12.84 -39.14 -21.19
N LEU A 61 12.07 -38.68 -22.16
CA LEU A 61 12.59 -37.98 -23.33
C LEU A 61 12.09 -36.54 -23.30
N LEU A 62 13.03 -35.60 -23.22
CA LEU A 62 12.78 -34.16 -23.20
C LEU A 62 13.20 -33.55 -24.54
N LEU A 63 12.27 -32.92 -25.25
CA LEU A 63 12.59 -32.15 -26.44
C LEU A 63 13.16 -30.79 -26.05
N VAL A 64 14.29 -30.42 -26.64
CA VAL A 64 15.01 -29.17 -26.31
C VAL A 64 15.20 -28.35 -27.59
N PRO A 65 14.89 -27.05 -27.59
CA PRO A 65 15.13 -26.18 -28.74
C PRO A 65 16.59 -26.18 -29.22
N ASP A 66 16.77 -26.16 -30.55
CA ASP A 66 18.10 -26.08 -31.21
C ASP A 66 18.93 -24.84 -30.83
N GLU A 67 18.28 -23.83 -30.25
CA GLU A 67 18.87 -22.58 -29.75
C GLU A 67 19.67 -22.80 -28.45
N LEU A 68 19.34 -23.84 -27.68
CA LEU A 68 20.01 -24.22 -26.43
C LEU A 68 21.14 -25.25 -26.65
N ALA A 69 21.36 -25.68 -27.89
CA ALA A 69 22.42 -26.62 -28.21
C ALA A 69 23.81 -26.03 -27.92
N GLY A 70 24.65 -26.80 -27.24
CA GLY A 70 26.00 -26.40 -26.83
C GLY A 70 26.08 -25.63 -25.52
N MET A 71 24.95 -25.34 -24.85
CA MET A 71 24.91 -24.72 -23.53
C MET A 71 24.88 -25.79 -22.44
N ASP A 72 25.56 -25.56 -21.31
CA ASP A 72 25.43 -26.40 -20.12
C ASP A 72 24.05 -26.18 -19.49
N MET A 73 23.24 -27.23 -19.46
CA MET A 73 21.89 -27.19 -18.91
C MET A 73 21.83 -27.99 -17.62
N MET A 74 21.36 -27.38 -16.54
CA MET A 74 21.00 -28.10 -15.33
C MET A 74 19.60 -28.68 -15.49
N ILE A 75 19.50 -29.99 -15.31
CA ILE A 75 18.26 -30.74 -15.25
C ILE A 75 17.95 -30.96 -13.76
N GLU A 76 16.78 -30.54 -13.34
CA GLU A 76 16.25 -30.78 -12.00
C GLU A 76 15.02 -31.68 -12.11
N VAL A 77 14.93 -32.72 -11.28
CA VAL A 77 13.82 -33.67 -11.30
C VAL A 77 13.26 -33.86 -9.90
N TRP A 78 11.96 -33.64 -9.77
CA TRP A 78 11.18 -33.91 -8.57
C TRP A 78 10.24 -35.08 -8.79
N GLY A 79 10.50 -36.19 -8.10
CA GLY A 79 9.54 -37.29 -7.98
C GLY A 79 8.44 -36.93 -6.99
N ARG A 80 7.18 -37.16 -7.36
CA ARG A 80 6.00 -36.91 -6.52
C ARG A 80 5.28 -38.20 -6.16
N LYS A 81 4.72 -38.24 -4.96
CA LYS A 81 3.85 -39.29 -4.43
C LYS A 81 2.57 -38.66 -3.90
N ALA A 82 1.41 -39.11 -4.40
CA ALA A 82 0.11 -38.55 -4.06
C ALA A 82 0.05 -37.00 -4.19
N GLY A 83 0.70 -36.46 -5.23
CA GLY A 83 0.76 -35.03 -5.51
C GLY A 83 1.83 -34.23 -4.75
N LYS A 84 2.50 -34.81 -3.75
CA LYS A 84 3.56 -34.15 -2.97
C LYS A 84 4.96 -34.56 -3.41
N ARG A 85 5.93 -33.65 -3.36
CA ARG A 85 7.37 -33.96 -3.57
C ARG A 85 7.87 -35.00 -2.56
N ALA A 86 8.53 -36.04 -3.06
CA ALA A 86 9.00 -37.18 -2.26
C ALA A 86 10.40 -37.69 -2.65
N ALA A 87 10.92 -37.29 -3.81
CA ALA A 87 12.28 -37.58 -4.21
C ALA A 87 12.85 -36.45 -5.08
N TYR A 88 14.17 -36.25 -5.01
CA TYR A 88 14.86 -35.17 -5.72
C TYR A 88 16.15 -35.66 -6.36
N GLY A 89 16.48 -35.13 -7.53
CA GLY A 89 17.79 -35.30 -8.16
C GLY A 89 18.08 -34.25 -9.21
N THR A 90 19.37 -34.07 -9.49
CA THR A 90 19.85 -33.15 -10.54
C THR A 90 20.87 -33.83 -11.43
N ALA A 91 20.99 -33.37 -12.67
CA ALA A 91 22.11 -33.68 -13.55
C ALA A 91 22.45 -32.46 -14.42
N THR A 92 23.61 -32.48 -15.05
CA THR A 92 23.94 -31.53 -16.12
C THR A 92 24.00 -32.26 -17.45
N ALA A 93 23.55 -31.59 -18.51
CA ALA A 93 23.65 -32.09 -19.87
C ALA A 93 23.90 -30.95 -20.85
N VAL A 94 24.65 -31.23 -21.91
CA VAL A 94 24.89 -30.30 -23.01
C VAL A 94 24.12 -30.81 -24.23
N PRO A 95 22.98 -30.19 -24.61
CA PRO A 95 22.22 -30.61 -25.77
C PRO A 95 23.07 -30.46 -27.05
N ARG A 96 22.92 -31.38 -28.00
CA ARG A 96 23.58 -31.30 -29.31
C ARG A 96 22.54 -31.10 -30.39
N ARG A 97 22.79 -30.16 -31.31
CA ARG A 97 21.85 -29.81 -32.39
C ARG A 97 21.51 -31.07 -33.21
N GLY A 98 20.23 -31.38 -33.36
CA GLY A 98 19.73 -32.55 -34.10
C GLY A 98 20.06 -33.92 -33.51
N HIS A 99 20.56 -34.01 -32.27
CA HIS A 99 20.95 -35.27 -31.65
C HIS A 99 20.26 -35.49 -30.29
N THR A 100 20.04 -36.76 -29.94
CA THR A 100 19.65 -37.16 -28.58
C THR A 100 20.89 -37.34 -27.71
N VAL A 101 20.99 -36.55 -26.64
CA VAL A 101 22.05 -36.68 -25.63
C VAL A 101 21.51 -37.43 -24.41
N ALA A 102 22.24 -38.43 -23.93
CA ALA A 102 21.87 -39.16 -22.73
C ALA A 102 22.32 -38.41 -21.46
N ALA A 103 21.45 -38.36 -20.46
CA ALA A 103 21.73 -37.85 -19.13
C ALA A 103 21.16 -38.84 -18.10
N SER A 104 21.80 -38.94 -16.94
CA SER A 104 21.32 -39.81 -15.85
C SER A 104 21.08 -38.97 -14.62
N VAL A 105 19.90 -39.07 -14.04
CA VAL A 105 19.52 -38.39 -12.78
C VAL A 105 19.18 -39.46 -11.75
N THR A 106 19.88 -39.43 -10.63
CA THR A 106 19.56 -40.29 -9.48
C THR A 106 18.63 -39.53 -8.54
N LEU A 107 17.41 -40.03 -8.33
CA LEU A 107 16.49 -39.45 -7.36
C LEU A 107 16.74 -40.08 -5.98
N THR A 108 16.97 -39.23 -5.01
CA THR A 108 17.11 -39.63 -3.60
C THR A 108 15.84 -39.29 -2.86
N ALA A 109 15.40 -40.18 -1.98
CA ALA A 109 14.23 -39.96 -1.12
C ALA A 109 14.41 -38.67 -0.33
N CYS A 110 13.49 -37.73 -0.53
CA CYS A 110 13.47 -36.50 0.23
C CYS A 110 12.09 -35.85 0.11
N THR A 111 11.47 -35.63 1.26
CA THR A 111 10.17 -34.97 1.38
C THR A 111 10.40 -33.65 2.09
N PRO A 112 10.20 -32.50 1.41
CA PRO A 112 10.20 -31.21 2.08
C PRO A 112 9.20 -31.21 3.22
N SER A 113 9.58 -30.65 4.37
CA SER A 113 8.76 -30.68 5.58
C SER A 113 8.96 -29.45 6.44
N CYS A 114 8.01 -29.21 7.34
CA CYS A 114 8.01 -28.11 8.29
C CYS A 114 8.26 -28.62 9.71
N THR A 115 9.29 -28.10 10.38
CA THR A 115 9.48 -28.28 11.83
C THR A 115 9.28 -26.93 12.52
N GLY A 116 8.05 -26.65 12.93
CA GLY A 116 7.67 -25.32 13.44
C GLY A 116 7.81 -24.26 12.35
N ALA A 117 8.71 -23.29 12.55
CA ALA A 117 9.01 -22.24 11.58
C ALA A 117 10.15 -22.61 10.61
N MET A 118 10.70 -23.82 10.70
CA MET A 118 11.81 -24.24 9.85
C MET A 118 11.30 -25.07 8.67
N LEU A 119 11.55 -24.62 7.45
CA LEU A 119 11.35 -25.38 6.22
C LEU A 119 12.61 -26.19 5.93
N THR A 120 12.45 -27.51 5.91
CA THR A 120 13.49 -28.42 5.41
C THR A 120 13.25 -28.65 3.92
N SER A 121 14.22 -28.27 3.09
CA SER A 121 14.20 -28.51 1.65
C SER A 121 15.11 -29.69 1.27
N CYS A 122 14.98 -30.18 0.05
CA CYS A 122 15.86 -31.23 -0.48
C CYS A 122 17.09 -30.70 -1.21
N THR A 123 17.12 -29.40 -1.48
CA THR A 123 18.07 -28.76 -2.40
C THR A 123 19.01 -27.80 -1.70
N GLY A 124 18.80 -27.56 -0.41
CA GLY A 124 19.55 -26.57 0.34
C GLY A 124 19.42 -26.73 1.85
N PRO A 125 20.08 -25.84 2.62
CA PRO A 125 20.01 -25.85 4.08
C PRO A 125 18.57 -25.60 4.56
N MET A 126 18.33 -25.91 5.82
CA MET A 126 17.07 -25.59 6.49
C MET A 126 16.85 -24.08 6.48
N VAL A 127 15.66 -23.65 6.07
CA VAL A 127 15.29 -22.24 5.93
C VAL A 127 14.39 -21.87 7.11
N SER A 128 14.71 -20.77 7.79
CA SER A 128 13.82 -20.18 8.80
C SER A 128 12.74 -19.34 8.10
N CYS A 129 11.50 -19.79 8.17
CA CYS A 129 10.36 -19.06 7.65
C CYS A 129 9.89 -18.02 8.70
N ALA A 130 10.08 -16.74 8.41
CA ALA A 130 9.67 -15.65 9.29
C ALA A 130 8.17 -15.70 9.68
N LEU A 131 7.35 -16.25 8.79
CA LEU A 131 5.91 -16.38 8.95
C LEU A 131 5.46 -17.80 9.26
N GLY A 132 6.39 -18.70 9.59
CA GLY A 132 6.09 -20.12 9.75
C GLY A 132 6.00 -20.85 8.42
N CYS A 133 5.75 -22.14 8.50
CA CYS A 133 5.83 -23.08 7.38
C CYS A 133 4.51 -23.86 7.28
N SER A 134 4.08 -24.14 6.04
CA SER A 134 2.89 -24.94 5.74
C SER A 134 3.28 -26.20 4.99
N GLU A 135 2.58 -27.31 5.26
CA GLU A 135 2.66 -28.55 4.49
C GLU A 135 1.37 -28.81 3.67
N ASP A 136 0.50 -27.80 3.53
CA ASP A 136 -0.63 -27.85 2.62
C ASP A 136 -0.10 -27.83 1.17
N GLY A 137 -0.20 -28.97 0.48
CA GLY A 137 0.52 -29.20 -0.77
C GLY A 137 1.99 -29.58 -0.53
N ASP A 138 2.91 -28.92 -1.25
CA ASP A 138 4.35 -29.03 -1.01
C ASP A 138 4.74 -28.13 0.16
N ALA A 139 5.69 -28.56 0.99
CA ALA A 139 6.13 -27.75 2.13
C ALA A 139 6.74 -26.42 1.66
N HIS A 140 6.25 -25.31 2.20
CA HIS A 140 6.67 -23.96 1.84
C HIS A 140 6.58 -23.00 3.03
N CYS A 141 7.34 -21.91 3.00
CA CYS A 141 7.16 -20.83 3.95
C CYS A 141 5.86 -20.08 3.65
N PHE A 142 5.09 -19.70 4.67
CA PHE A 142 3.97 -18.78 4.49
C PHE A 142 4.48 -17.46 3.89
N GLY A 143 3.81 -17.00 2.84
CA GLY A 143 3.95 -15.62 2.36
C GLY A 143 3.02 -14.70 3.15
N PRO A 144 3.37 -13.41 3.33
CA PRO A 144 2.40 -12.46 3.87
C PRO A 144 1.25 -12.33 2.88
N ARG A 145 0.02 -12.37 3.39
CA ARG A 145 -1.18 -12.05 2.62
C ARG A 145 -1.44 -10.55 2.76
N PRO A 146 -1.18 -9.74 1.72
CA PRO A 146 -1.35 -8.31 1.84
C PRO A 146 -2.80 -7.95 2.17
N SER A 147 -2.95 -6.97 3.06
CA SER A 147 -4.25 -6.41 3.41
C SER A 147 -4.95 -5.80 2.18
N ASN A 148 -6.26 -5.58 2.29
CA ASN A 148 -7.07 -4.89 1.28
C ASN A 148 -7.17 -5.59 -0.08
N GLY A 149 -6.99 -6.90 -0.11
CA GLY A 149 -7.12 -7.71 -1.33
C GLY A 149 -6.01 -7.44 -2.35
N VAL A 150 -4.87 -6.93 -1.91
CA VAL A 150 -3.69 -6.72 -2.75
C VAL A 150 -3.07 -8.09 -3.04
N ASP A 151 -2.90 -8.41 -4.31
CA ASP A 151 -2.32 -9.68 -4.77
C ASP A 151 -0.78 -9.63 -4.66
N PRO A 152 -0.14 -10.45 -3.79
CA PRO A 152 1.31 -10.43 -3.62
C PRO A 152 2.06 -10.90 -4.88
N THR A 153 1.44 -11.74 -5.71
CA THR A 153 2.07 -12.30 -6.91
C THR A 153 2.32 -11.26 -8.00
N ALA A 154 1.72 -10.06 -7.89
CA ALA A 154 1.99 -8.95 -8.78
C ALA A 154 3.47 -8.51 -8.76
N ALA A 155 4.22 -8.82 -7.68
CA ALA A 155 5.64 -8.53 -7.57
C ALA A 155 6.55 -9.61 -8.21
N ASP A 156 6.03 -10.82 -8.46
CA ASP A 156 6.79 -11.97 -8.96
C ASP A 156 7.52 -11.75 -10.29
N PRO A 157 7.08 -10.89 -11.23
CA PRO A 157 7.82 -10.63 -12.46
C PRO A 157 8.93 -9.59 -12.31
N LEU A 158 8.96 -8.84 -11.20
CA LEU A 158 9.89 -7.73 -11.01
C LEU A 158 11.19 -8.19 -10.35
N ARG A 159 12.31 -7.56 -10.71
CA ARG A 159 13.65 -7.87 -10.17
C ARG A 159 14.42 -6.59 -9.90
N GLY A 160 15.41 -6.67 -9.02
CA GLY A 160 16.32 -5.57 -8.70
C GLY A 160 15.72 -4.53 -7.77
N THR A 161 16.48 -3.46 -7.53
CA THR A 161 16.11 -2.37 -6.62
C THR A 161 15.73 -1.13 -7.39
N THR A 162 14.54 -0.61 -7.11
CA THR A 162 14.11 0.71 -7.58
C THR A 162 14.52 1.75 -6.54
N THR A 163 15.37 2.68 -6.94
CA THR A 163 15.85 3.76 -6.06
C THR A 163 15.24 5.09 -6.50
N ILE A 164 14.60 5.79 -5.56
CA ILE A 164 14.06 7.15 -5.73
C ILE A 164 14.98 8.10 -4.95
N SER A 165 15.83 8.82 -5.67
CA SER A 165 16.84 9.74 -5.12
C SER A 165 16.48 11.23 -5.29
N ALA A 166 15.36 11.52 -5.97
CA ALA A 166 14.84 12.86 -6.16
C ALA A 166 13.30 12.86 -6.04
N ASN A 167 12.70 14.05 -6.00
CA ASN A 167 11.25 14.19 -5.83
C ASN A 167 10.49 13.53 -6.98
N ALA A 168 9.55 12.65 -6.65
CA ALA A 168 8.72 11.94 -7.61
C ALA A 168 7.23 12.11 -7.28
N THR A 169 6.40 12.25 -8.32
CA THR A 169 4.94 12.33 -8.16
C THR A 169 4.30 11.11 -8.80
N PHE A 170 3.50 10.41 -8.02
CA PHE A 170 2.81 9.17 -8.36
C PHE A 170 1.32 9.47 -8.56
N ASP A 171 0.82 9.25 -9.77
CA ASP A 171 -0.60 9.38 -10.07
C ASP A 171 -1.32 8.06 -9.79
N THR A 172 -2.11 8.02 -8.72
CA THR A 172 -2.83 6.81 -8.28
C THR A 172 -3.96 6.42 -9.21
N ASP A 173 -4.42 7.29 -10.12
CA ASP A 173 -5.50 7.04 -11.08
C ASP A 173 -5.00 6.53 -12.44
N THR A 174 -3.76 6.87 -12.81
CA THR A 174 -3.21 6.49 -14.13
C THR A 174 -1.97 5.60 -14.04
N GLY A 175 -1.33 5.55 -12.88
CA GLY A 175 -0.06 4.89 -12.64
C GLY A 175 1.16 5.67 -13.15
N ALA A 176 0.98 6.86 -13.72
CA ALA A 176 2.11 7.67 -14.16
C ALA A 176 3.01 8.03 -12.97
N ILE A 177 4.32 8.01 -13.19
CA ILE A 177 5.31 8.54 -12.24
C ILE A 177 6.15 9.54 -13.02
N ILE A 178 6.36 10.72 -12.43
CA ILE A 178 7.18 11.79 -13.01
C ILE A 178 8.21 12.30 -12.01
N GLY A 179 9.40 12.69 -12.49
CA GLY A 179 10.42 13.37 -11.70
C GLY A 179 11.60 12.45 -11.35
N GLY A 180 11.78 12.13 -10.06
CA GLY A 180 12.86 11.27 -9.57
C GLY A 180 12.78 9.81 -10.04
N LEU A 181 11.70 9.45 -10.72
CA LEU A 181 11.49 8.20 -11.43
C LEU A 181 10.45 8.49 -12.52
N ASP A 182 10.65 7.98 -13.73
CA ASP A 182 9.71 8.18 -14.84
C ASP A 182 9.06 6.86 -15.26
N ARG A 183 7.73 6.83 -15.18
CA ARG A 183 6.88 5.73 -15.62
C ARG A 183 5.70 6.29 -16.41
N PRO A 184 5.46 5.86 -17.65
CA PRO A 184 4.29 6.31 -18.41
C PRO A 184 2.99 5.82 -17.77
N ALA A 185 1.88 6.53 -18.02
CA ALA A 185 0.55 6.08 -17.62
C ALA A 185 0.19 4.72 -18.24
N GLY A 186 -0.62 3.94 -17.52
CA GLY A 186 -1.12 2.63 -17.97
C GLY A 186 -0.90 1.54 -16.92
N THR A 187 -1.66 0.45 -17.01
CA THR A 187 -1.52 -0.74 -16.15
C THR A 187 -0.41 -1.67 -16.63
N GLY A 188 0.07 -2.54 -15.75
CA GLY A 188 1.15 -3.49 -16.01
C GLY A 188 2.53 -2.91 -15.71
N ILE A 189 3.57 -3.59 -16.19
CA ILE A 189 4.96 -3.25 -15.91
C ILE A 189 5.48 -2.30 -16.98
N ALA A 190 5.96 -1.13 -16.54
CA ALA A 190 6.63 -0.16 -17.37
C ALA A 190 7.81 0.44 -16.58
N ALA A 191 8.95 0.66 -17.25
CA ALA A 191 10.15 1.20 -16.61
C ALA A 191 10.60 0.44 -15.33
N GLY A 192 10.40 -0.88 -15.29
CA GLY A 192 10.75 -1.70 -14.13
C GLY A 192 9.80 -1.60 -12.93
N VAL A 193 8.66 -0.91 -13.08
CA VAL A 193 7.66 -0.72 -12.03
C VAL A 193 6.28 -1.19 -12.51
N GLY A 194 5.64 -2.05 -11.72
CA GLY A 194 4.28 -2.50 -11.95
C GLY A 194 3.26 -1.46 -11.50
N TYR A 195 2.11 -1.41 -12.18
CA TYR A 195 0.94 -0.69 -11.68
C TYR A 195 -0.34 -1.47 -11.94
N VAL A 196 -1.16 -1.61 -10.90
CA VAL A 196 -2.44 -2.32 -10.93
C VAL A 196 -3.50 -1.46 -10.26
N GLN A 197 -4.74 -1.54 -10.74
CA GLN A 197 -5.90 -0.95 -10.09
C GLN A 197 -6.76 -2.04 -9.47
N ALA A 198 -7.24 -1.79 -8.26
CA ALA A 198 -8.20 -2.66 -7.60
C ALA A 198 -9.43 -1.85 -7.13
N PRO A 199 -10.62 -2.47 -7.05
CA PRO A 199 -11.75 -1.87 -6.36
C PRO A 199 -11.47 -1.78 -4.85
N ALA A 200 -12.34 -1.10 -4.12
CA ALA A 200 -12.32 -1.13 -2.66
C ALA A 200 -12.54 -2.58 -2.16
N SER A 201 -11.81 -2.97 -1.11
CA SER A 201 -11.91 -4.31 -0.52
C SER A 201 -13.20 -4.55 0.28
N GLY A 202 -13.96 -3.49 0.59
CA GLY A 202 -15.22 -3.57 1.32
C GLY A 202 -15.99 -2.24 1.34
N PRO A 203 -17.21 -2.23 1.92
CA PRO A 203 -18.03 -1.04 2.04
C PRO A 203 -17.31 0.08 2.81
N GLY A 204 -17.36 1.30 2.29
CA GLY A 204 -16.71 2.47 2.88
C GLY A 204 -15.20 2.57 2.61
N GLY A 205 -14.62 1.66 1.82
CA GLY A 205 -13.24 1.74 1.35
C GLY A 205 -13.04 2.55 0.08
N ALA A 206 -11.80 2.96 -0.16
CA ALA A 206 -11.37 3.62 -1.39
C ALA A 206 -10.88 2.60 -2.43
N PRO A 207 -11.09 2.84 -3.74
CA PRO A 207 -10.42 2.09 -4.78
C PRO A 207 -8.90 2.32 -4.73
N LEU A 208 -8.12 1.33 -5.15
CA LEU A 208 -6.66 1.31 -4.97
C LEU A 208 -5.93 1.61 -6.29
N GLY A 209 -4.82 2.35 -6.18
CA GLY A 209 -3.75 2.46 -7.17
C GLY A 209 -2.49 1.82 -6.59
N ILE A 210 -2.11 0.66 -7.12
CA ILE A 210 -1.08 -0.22 -6.55
C ILE A 210 0.18 -0.11 -7.40
N PHE A 211 1.22 0.50 -6.85
CA PHE A 211 2.56 0.54 -7.43
C PHE A 211 3.37 -0.64 -6.91
N VAL A 212 3.94 -1.41 -7.83
CA VAL A 212 4.58 -2.68 -7.52
C VAL A 212 6.07 -2.61 -7.82
N PHE A 213 6.88 -3.08 -6.86
CA PHE A 213 8.33 -3.12 -6.90
C PHE A 213 8.83 -4.49 -6.47
N HIS A 214 10.06 -4.85 -6.86
CA HIS A 214 10.75 -5.97 -6.21
C HIS A 214 11.42 -5.52 -4.90
N ASN A 215 12.37 -4.59 -4.99
CA ASN A 215 12.90 -3.82 -3.86
C ASN A 215 12.68 -2.33 -4.09
N LEU A 216 12.43 -1.58 -3.01
CA LEU A 216 12.20 -0.13 -3.05
C LEU A 216 13.12 0.60 -2.05
N THR A 217 13.85 1.60 -2.53
CA THR A 217 14.59 2.54 -1.70
C THR A 217 14.14 3.96 -1.99
N VAL A 218 13.68 4.68 -0.98
CA VAL A 218 13.47 6.13 -1.03
C VAL A 218 14.57 6.80 -0.23
N GLU A 219 15.53 7.42 -0.91
CA GLU A 219 16.72 7.97 -0.27
C GLU A 219 16.41 9.23 0.55
N ALA A 220 17.28 9.52 1.52
CA ALA A 220 17.20 10.77 2.27
C ALA A 220 17.27 11.97 1.31
N GLY A 221 16.38 12.94 1.48
CA GLY A 221 16.24 14.10 0.60
C GLY A 221 15.27 13.91 -0.58
N ALA A 222 14.84 12.69 -0.90
CA ALA A 222 13.79 12.44 -1.86
C ALA A 222 12.39 12.55 -1.23
N THR A 223 11.44 13.11 -1.97
CA THR A 223 10.01 13.14 -1.59
C THR A 223 9.15 12.43 -2.64
N VAL A 224 8.45 11.38 -2.24
CA VAL A 224 7.36 10.76 -3.01
C VAL A 224 6.05 11.48 -2.65
N ARG A 225 5.37 12.04 -3.65
CA ARG A 225 4.05 12.64 -3.52
C ARG A 225 3.04 11.86 -4.33
N PHE A 226 1.77 11.93 -3.94
CA PHE A 226 0.68 11.30 -4.67
C PHE A 226 -0.30 12.34 -5.23
N THR A 227 -0.85 12.04 -6.39
CA THR A 227 -2.03 12.69 -6.98
C THR A 227 -3.03 11.62 -7.37
N GLY A 228 -4.27 12.02 -7.67
CA GLY A 228 -5.34 11.09 -8.04
C GLY A 228 -6.25 10.72 -6.86
N ALA A 229 -7.41 10.17 -7.18
CA ALA A 229 -8.48 9.91 -6.24
C ALA A 229 -8.38 8.53 -5.56
N ARG A 230 -7.64 7.57 -6.13
CA ARG A 230 -7.43 6.24 -5.53
C ARG A 230 -6.48 6.30 -4.33
N ALA A 231 -6.71 5.44 -3.34
CA ALA A 231 -5.77 5.21 -2.25
C ALA A 231 -4.46 4.64 -2.79
N ALA A 232 -3.33 5.07 -2.24
CA ALA A 232 -2.01 4.68 -2.68
C ALA A 232 -1.59 3.37 -2.01
N VAL A 233 -1.12 2.40 -2.79
CA VAL A 233 -0.49 1.18 -2.28
C VAL A 233 0.90 1.04 -2.89
N LEU A 234 1.90 0.82 -2.05
CA LEU A 234 3.25 0.41 -2.44
C LEU A 234 3.40 -1.08 -2.07
N LEU A 235 3.35 -1.95 -3.07
CA LEU A 235 3.60 -3.39 -2.91
C LEU A 235 5.06 -3.68 -3.28
N VAL A 236 5.82 -4.25 -2.36
CA VAL A 236 7.26 -4.51 -2.53
C VAL A 236 7.51 -6.00 -2.31
N GLY A 237 8.04 -6.67 -3.33
CA GLY A 237 8.23 -8.12 -3.35
C GLY A 237 9.23 -8.68 -2.34
N ASP A 238 10.11 -7.84 -1.79
CA ASP A 238 11.07 -8.24 -0.75
C ASP A 238 11.29 -7.12 0.29
N ALA A 239 12.20 -6.18 0.04
CA ALA A 239 12.60 -5.16 1.01
C ALA A 239 12.28 -3.73 0.59
N ALA A 240 11.70 -2.96 1.52
CA ALA A 240 11.44 -1.52 1.38
C ALA A 240 12.24 -0.72 2.42
N ARG A 241 13.00 0.27 1.95
CA ARG A 241 13.80 1.19 2.79
C ARG A 241 13.38 2.63 2.54
N ILE A 242 12.80 3.28 3.54
CA ILE A 242 12.25 4.64 3.44
C ILE A 242 13.06 5.59 4.33
N ALA A 243 14.08 6.22 3.77
CA ALA A 243 14.89 7.25 4.43
C ALA A 243 14.44 8.68 4.07
N GLY A 244 13.79 8.85 2.92
CA GLY A 244 13.19 10.11 2.49
C GLY A 244 11.78 10.34 3.02
N VAL A 245 10.98 11.09 2.27
CA VAL A 245 9.60 11.44 2.62
C VAL A 245 8.62 10.73 1.70
N ILE A 246 7.61 10.06 2.27
CA ILE A 246 6.40 9.65 1.56
C ILE A 246 5.26 10.55 2.04
N ASN A 247 4.73 11.39 1.16
CA ASN A 247 3.71 12.37 1.49
C ASN A 247 2.38 12.07 0.78
N ALA A 248 1.44 11.55 1.56
CA ALA A 248 0.03 11.36 1.22
C ALA A 248 -0.88 12.37 1.94
N ALA A 249 -0.34 13.43 2.54
CA ALA A 249 -1.13 14.46 3.20
C ALA A 249 -2.01 15.23 2.21
N ALA A 250 -3.10 15.80 2.70
CA ALA A 250 -3.88 16.78 1.96
C ALA A 250 -3.08 18.08 1.81
N GLY A 251 -3.39 18.84 0.75
CA GLY A 251 -2.95 20.22 0.61
C GLY A 251 -4.12 21.05 0.10
N HIS A 252 -4.66 21.94 0.93
CA HIS A 252 -5.89 22.68 0.63
C HIS A 252 -5.85 23.35 -0.76
N PRO A 253 -6.87 23.17 -1.63
CA PRO A 253 -8.13 22.44 -1.42
C PRO A 253 -8.09 20.95 -1.81
N THR A 254 -6.93 20.43 -2.20
CA THR A 254 -6.75 19.09 -2.76
C THR A 254 -6.65 18.01 -1.66
N PRO A 255 -7.54 17.00 -1.65
CA PRO A 255 -7.40 15.85 -0.76
C PRO A 255 -6.14 15.05 -1.03
N GLY A 256 -5.69 14.30 -0.01
CA GLY A 256 -4.73 13.22 -0.25
C GLY A 256 -5.36 12.07 -1.07
N PRO A 257 -4.55 11.12 -1.58
CA PRO A 257 -5.04 9.97 -2.34
C PRO A 257 -6.10 9.18 -1.55
N GLY A 258 -7.31 9.01 -2.07
CA GLY A 258 -8.41 8.36 -1.35
C GLY A 258 -9.08 9.20 -0.24
N GLY A 259 -8.64 10.44 -0.04
CA GLY A 259 -9.20 11.39 0.93
C GLY A 259 -10.40 12.18 0.40
N GLY A 260 -11.18 12.73 1.31
CA GLY A 260 -12.37 13.54 1.02
C GLY A 260 -12.06 15.03 0.87
N ALA A 261 -12.69 15.68 -0.11
CA ALA A 261 -12.67 17.13 -0.26
C ALA A 261 -13.38 17.84 0.90
N GLY A 262 -12.81 18.98 1.31
CA GLY A 262 -13.48 19.91 2.21
C GLY A 262 -14.73 20.52 1.59
N GLY A 263 -15.67 20.91 2.44
CA GLY A 263 -16.89 21.58 2.02
C GLY A 263 -16.56 22.96 1.47
N SER A 264 -17.24 23.35 0.40
CA SER A 264 -17.07 24.65 -0.26
C SER A 264 -18.39 25.07 -0.92
N GLU A 265 -18.35 26.12 -1.73
CA GLU A 265 -19.52 26.57 -2.51
C GLU A 265 -19.90 25.59 -3.61
N VAL A 266 -18.90 24.89 -4.16
CA VAL A 266 -19.10 23.94 -5.26
C VAL A 266 -19.60 22.57 -4.77
N GLY A 267 -19.61 22.31 -3.46
CA GLY A 267 -20.18 21.08 -2.92
C GLY A 267 -19.99 20.88 -1.41
N PRO A 268 -20.74 19.94 -0.82
CA PRO A 268 -20.55 19.56 0.58
C PRO A 268 -19.20 18.86 0.79
N ALA A 269 -18.75 18.81 2.04
CA ALA A 269 -17.59 18.02 2.43
C ALA A 269 -17.81 16.54 2.11
N ARG A 270 -16.71 15.82 1.81
CA ARG A 270 -16.70 14.42 1.41
C ARG A 270 -15.83 13.57 2.33
N GLY A 271 -15.90 12.26 2.17
CA GLY A 271 -15.25 11.28 3.05
C GLY A 271 -16.26 10.55 3.94
N CYS A 272 -15.81 9.52 4.64
CA CYS A 272 -16.71 8.66 5.43
C CYS A 272 -17.28 9.34 6.68
N GLY A 273 -16.63 10.40 7.15
CA GLY A 273 -17.00 11.22 8.29
C GLY A 273 -16.89 12.70 7.93
N ALA A 274 -17.56 13.14 6.87
CA ALA A 274 -17.52 14.54 6.46
C ALA A 274 -18.10 15.48 7.55
N GLY A 275 -17.44 16.61 7.77
CA GLY A 275 -17.94 17.65 8.68
C GLY A 275 -19.17 18.37 8.12
N ALA A 276 -20.13 18.72 8.98
CA ALA A 276 -21.31 19.46 8.57
C ALA A 276 -21.01 20.96 8.37
N PRO A 277 -21.70 21.65 7.44
CA PRO A 277 -21.50 23.08 7.23
C PRO A 277 -22.00 23.90 8.43
N GLY A 278 -21.42 25.10 8.59
CA GLY A 278 -21.95 26.12 9.48
C GLY A 278 -23.31 26.65 9.01
N VAL A 279 -24.01 27.35 9.91
CA VAL A 279 -25.37 27.85 9.72
C VAL A 279 -25.40 29.37 9.80
N LYS A 280 -26.15 29.98 8.87
CA LYS A 280 -26.39 31.42 8.85
C LYS A 280 -27.50 31.83 9.82
N SER A 281 -27.27 32.83 10.65
CA SER A 281 -28.25 33.36 11.61
C SER A 281 -28.24 34.90 11.65
N ALA A 282 -28.99 35.51 10.75
CA ALA A 282 -28.96 36.96 10.50
C ALA A 282 -27.53 37.45 10.17
N ASN A 283 -26.91 38.22 11.07
CA ASN A 283 -25.54 38.74 10.97
C ASN A 283 -24.55 38.04 11.92
N ARG A 284 -24.95 36.87 12.42
CA ARG A 284 -24.12 35.99 13.24
C ARG A 284 -24.09 34.65 12.52
N ASP A 285 -22.89 34.13 12.32
CA ASP A 285 -22.65 32.93 11.55
C ASP A 285 -21.91 31.88 12.38
N SER A 286 -22.36 30.63 12.32
CA SER A 286 -21.69 29.52 13.01
C SER A 286 -20.58 28.90 12.14
N GLY A 287 -19.59 28.30 12.79
CA GLY A 287 -18.46 27.66 12.12
C GLY A 287 -18.80 26.29 11.53
N GLY A 288 -18.01 25.85 10.55
CA GLY A 288 -18.10 24.48 10.01
C GLY A 288 -17.51 23.43 10.96
N GLY A 289 -18.07 22.22 10.98
CA GLY A 289 -17.53 21.11 11.76
C GLY A 289 -16.30 20.48 11.12
N GLY A 290 -15.34 20.01 11.91
CA GLY A 290 -14.16 19.30 11.42
C GLY A 290 -14.48 17.89 10.89
N GLY A 291 -13.65 17.39 9.99
CA GLY A 291 -13.77 16.02 9.45
C GLY A 291 -13.48 14.96 10.51
N GLY A 292 -14.20 13.84 10.46
CA GLY A 292 -13.98 12.63 11.28
C GLY A 292 -13.15 11.57 10.58
N ALA A 293 -12.44 10.76 11.37
CA ALA A 293 -11.60 9.65 10.91
C ALA A 293 -11.47 8.56 11.99
N GLY A 294 -10.33 8.49 12.70
CA GLY A 294 -10.13 7.56 13.82
C GLY A 294 -10.93 7.93 15.07
N SER A 295 -11.31 9.21 15.17
CA SER A 295 -12.25 9.75 16.14
C SER A 295 -13.24 10.69 15.45
N THR A 296 -14.21 11.21 16.22
CA THR A 296 -15.09 12.28 15.75
C THR A 296 -14.32 13.59 15.59
N GLY A 297 -14.62 14.36 14.55
CA GLY A 297 -14.13 15.74 14.40
C GLY A 297 -14.71 16.68 15.46
N GLY A 298 -14.05 17.81 15.67
CA GLY A 298 -14.57 18.88 16.52
C GLY A 298 -15.77 19.57 15.87
N PRO A 299 -16.85 19.88 16.60
CA PRO A 299 -17.92 20.72 16.07
C PRO A 299 -17.43 22.16 15.81
N GLY A 300 -18.10 22.87 14.91
CA GLY A 300 -17.91 24.30 14.73
C GLY A 300 -18.41 25.10 15.94
N GLY A 301 -17.96 26.34 16.06
CA GLY A 301 -18.35 27.23 17.14
C GLY A 301 -19.78 27.72 17.02
N ASP A 302 -20.49 27.64 18.15
CA ASP A 302 -21.88 28.09 18.30
C ASP A 302 -21.98 29.62 18.42
N ILE A 303 -23.14 30.16 18.05
CA ILE A 303 -23.45 31.59 18.14
C ILE A 303 -24.92 31.83 18.48
N GLY A 304 -25.19 32.49 19.61
CA GLY A 304 -26.52 33.01 19.94
C GLY A 304 -27.66 31.98 19.88
N GLY A 305 -27.41 30.71 20.22
CA GLY A 305 -28.38 29.61 20.15
C GLY A 305 -28.45 28.88 18.79
N THR A 306 -27.69 29.33 17.80
CA THR A 306 -27.47 28.59 16.54
C THR A 306 -26.24 27.71 16.70
N LEU A 307 -26.42 26.41 16.52
CA LEU A 307 -25.34 25.43 16.64
C LEU A 307 -24.36 25.55 15.46
N GLY A 308 -23.08 25.32 15.73
CA GLY A 308 -22.07 25.06 14.72
C GLY A 308 -22.36 23.80 13.90
N GLY A 309 -21.66 23.67 12.78
CA GLY A 309 -21.64 22.43 12.03
C GLY A 309 -21.15 21.29 12.93
N LEU A 310 -21.90 20.19 12.97
CA LEU A 310 -21.48 18.99 13.68
C LEU A 310 -20.15 18.46 13.12
N GLY A 311 -19.27 18.01 14.02
CA GLY A 311 -18.08 17.27 13.64
C GLY A 311 -18.43 15.95 12.95
N GLY A 312 -17.61 15.55 11.99
CA GLY A 312 -17.77 14.29 11.29
C GLY A 312 -17.61 13.08 12.21
N ALA A 313 -18.33 12.00 11.94
CA ALA A 313 -18.26 10.77 12.73
C ALA A 313 -16.92 10.04 12.54
N ALA A 314 -16.49 9.28 13.56
CA ALA A 314 -15.42 8.29 13.39
C ALA A 314 -15.86 7.21 12.39
N CYS A 315 -15.00 6.87 11.44
CA CYS A 315 -15.37 5.98 10.34
C CYS A 315 -14.24 5.08 9.83
N MET A 316 -13.00 5.26 10.29
CA MET A 316 -11.89 4.39 9.89
C MET A 316 -11.80 3.15 10.80
N PRO A 317 -11.71 1.94 10.24
CA PRO A 317 -11.45 0.74 11.04
C PRO A 317 -10.02 0.78 11.59
N ALA A 318 -9.83 0.33 12.84
CA ALA A 318 -8.53 0.35 13.52
C ALA A 318 -7.40 -0.40 12.78
N LEU A 319 -7.77 -1.41 12.00
CA LEU A 319 -6.85 -2.23 11.21
C LEU A 319 -6.79 -1.83 9.72
N LEU A 320 -7.50 -0.79 9.30
CA LEU A 320 -7.48 -0.26 7.93
C LEU A 320 -7.88 -1.28 6.84
N GLU A 321 -8.88 -2.10 7.15
CA GLU A 321 -9.56 -2.98 6.19
C GLU A 321 -11.08 -2.76 6.28
N PRO A 322 -11.71 -2.10 5.29
CA PRO A 322 -11.09 -1.60 4.06
C PRO A 322 -10.23 -0.33 4.29
N LEU A 323 -9.27 -0.10 3.39
CA LEU A 323 -8.43 1.10 3.36
C LEU A 323 -9.24 2.31 2.87
N GLN A 324 -9.21 3.41 3.62
CA GLN A 324 -9.99 4.62 3.35
C GLN A 324 -9.21 5.85 3.80
N GLY A 325 -9.22 6.92 3.00
CA GLY A 325 -8.60 8.19 3.37
C GLY A 325 -9.46 9.03 4.31
N GLY A 326 -8.90 10.12 4.80
CA GLY A 326 -9.53 11.07 5.71
C GLY A 326 -10.74 11.78 5.09
N SER A 327 -11.52 12.45 5.93
CA SER A 327 -12.70 13.22 5.55
C SER A 327 -12.42 14.72 5.56
N GLY A 328 -13.11 15.44 4.68
CA GLY A 328 -13.07 16.89 4.66
C GLY A 328 -13.88 17.51 5.80
N GLY A 329 -13.45 18.67 6.26
CA GLY A 329 -14.22 19.55 7.16
C GLY A 329 -15.34 20.26 6.42
N GLY A 330 -16.40 20.62 7.15
CA GLY A 330 -17.50 21.42 6.64
C GLY A 330 -17.08 22.87 6.40
N ARG A 331 -17.69 23.50 5.39
CA ARG A 331 -17.51 24.95 5.18
C ARG A 331 -18.09 25.74 6.35
N GLY A 332 -17.55 26.93 6.58
CA GLY A 332 -18.20 27.94 7.41
C GLY A 332 -19.48 28.47 6.75
N SER A 333 -20.29 29.19 7.52
CA SER A 333 -21.41 29.95 6.92
C SER A 333 -20.86 31.16 6.12
N PRO A 334 -21.43 31.49 4.94
CA PRO A 334 -20.89 32.52 4.05
C PRO A 334 -20.96 33.97 4.58
N GLY A 335 -21.76 34.24 5.62
CA GLY A 335 -22.15 35.61 5.97
C GLY A 335 -22.81 36.31 4.78
N GLY A 336 -22.49 37.59 4.57
CA GLY A 336 -22.92 38.38 3.41
C GLY A 336 -21.83 38.57 2.36
N ALA A 337 -20.66 37.94 2.58
CA ALA A 337 -19.59 37.87 1.61
C ALA A 337 -19.95 36.91 0.46
N ALA A 338 -19.27 37.08 -0.68
CA ALA A 338 -19.53 36.28 -1.88
C ALA A 338 -19.00 34.84 -1.80
N SER A 339 -18.14 34.50 -0.82
CA SER A 339 -17.53 33.17 -0.69
C SER A 339 -17.49 32.66 0.75
N ALA A 340 -18.08 31.48 1.00
CA ALA A 340 -17.93 30.78 2.27
C ALA A 340 -16.50 30.26 2.49
N ALA A 341 -16.01 30.33 3.74
CA ALA A 341 -14.74 29.71 4.12
C ALA A 341 -14.79 28.19 3.89
N ALA A 342 -13.93 27.67 3.02
CA ALA A 342 -13.91 26.24 2.74
C ALA A 342 -13.39 25.45 3.95
N GLY A 343 -13.88 24.22 4.10
CA GLY A 343 -13.32 23.28 5.06
C GLY A 343 -12.02 22.68 4.54
N GLY A 344 -11.18 22.21 5.46
CA GLY A 344 -9.96 21.49 5.16
C GLY A 344 -10.23 20.14 4.47
N SER A 345 -9.40 19.74 3.51
CA SER A 345 -9.48 18.42 2.88
C SER A 345 -8.84 17.33 3.74
N GLY A 346 -9.37 16.11 3.64
CA GLY A 346 -8.91 14.95 4.40
C GLY A 346 -7.61 14.36 3.85
N GLY A 347 -6.74 13.90 4.75
CA GLY A 347 -5.48 13.24 4.42
C GLY A 347 -5.66 11.95 3.63
N GLY A 348 -4.62 11.49 2.94
CA GLY A 348 -4.70 10.32 2.07
C GLY A 348 -4.67 8.97 2.79
N ALA A 349 -5.03 7.93 2.06
CA ALA A 349 -4.84 6.55 2.43
C ALA A 349 -3.59 5.98 1.75
N LEU A 350 -2.69 5.44 2.55
CA LEU A 350 -1.43 4.84 2.14
C LEU A 350 -1.27 3.46 2.78
N GLN A 351 -1.05 2.44 1.95
CA GLN A 351 -0.58 1.13 2.39
C GLN A 351 0.82 0.90 1.83
N ILE A 352 1.74 0.44 2.68
CA ILE A 352 3.05 -0.06 2.28
C ILE A 352 3.15 -1.49 2.74
N THR A 353 3.14 -2.42 1.79
CA THR A 353 3.33 -3.85 2.05
C THR A 353 4.66 -4.29 1.46
N ALA A 354 5.57 -4.78 2.31
CA ALA A 354 6.81 -5.42 1.88
C ALA A 354 6.78 -6.91 2.26
N LEU A 355 6.97 -7.81 1.30
CA LEU A 355 6.80 -9.24 1.56
C LEU A 355 7.95 -9.84 2.40
N GLY A 356 9.07 -9.14 2.54
CA GLY A 356 10.21 -9.50 3.39
C GLY A 356 10.39 -8.55 4.58
N SER A 357 10.78 -7.29 4.32
CA SER A 357 11.06 -6.31 5.38
C SER A 357 10.73 -4.87 4.99
N LEU A 358 10.30 -4.09 5.99
CA LEU A 358 10.03 -2.65 5.86
C LEU A 358 10.82 -1.88 6.91
N GLU A 359 11.76 -1.05 6.45
CA GLU A 359 12.55 -0.17 7.31
C GLU A 359 12.25 1.29 6.99
N ILE A 360 11.93 2.07 8.02
CA ILE A 360 11.58 3.49 7.92
C ILE A 360 12.50 4.28 8.85
N THR A 361 13.23 5.23 8.30
CA THR A 361 14.05 6.19 9.07
C THR A 361 13.70 7.64 8.74
N GLY A 362 12.97 7.85 7.64
CA GLY A 362 12.42 9.15 7.22
C GLY A 362 10.97 9.38 7.65
N THR A 363 10.22 10.12 6.82
CA THR A 363 8.88 10.60 7.15
C THR A 363 7.81 9.96 6.27
N ILE A 364 6.71 9.52 6.88
CA ILE A 364 5.46 9.14 6.21
C ILE A 364 4.36 10.04 6.77
N ASN A 365 3.73 10.84 5.90
CA ASN A 365 2.72 11.83 6.30
C ASN A 365 1.40 11.62 5.54
N ALA A 366 0.30 11.54 6.28
CA ALA A 366 -1.07 11.50 5.80
C ALA A 366 -1.95 12.53 6.55
N GLY A 367 -1.40 13.69 6.90
CA GLY A 367 -2.12 14.76 7.60
C GLY A 367 -3.29 15.35 6.81
N GLY A 368 -4.32 15.81 7.53
CA GLY A 368 -5.41 16.60 6.98
C GLY A 368 -5.03 18.07 6.81
N ALA A 369 -5.73 18.78 5.92
CA ALA A 369 -5.49 20.20 5.72
C ALA A 369 -6.26 21.07 6.74
N GLY A 370 -5.75 22.26 7.03
CA GLY A 370 -6.44 23.27 7.83
C GLY A 370 -7.70 23.82 7.14
N GLY A 371 -8.65 24.31 7.93
CA GLY A 371 -9.83 25.01 7.43
C GLY A 371 -9.52 26.46 7.06
N GLU A 372 -10.19 26.98 6.03
CA GLU A 372 -10.02 28.39 5.65
C GLU A 372 -10.61 29.35 6.67
N ALA A 373 -10.03 30.54 6.73
CA ALA A 373 -10.59 31.65 7.49
C ALA A 373 -11.84 32.21 6.80
N ALA A 374 -12.76 32.74 7.60
CA ALA A 374 -13.79 33.61 7.04
C ALA A 374 -13.21 34.99 6.64
N ALA A 375 -13.66 35.48 5.50
CA ALA A 375 -13.34 36.82 5.01
C ALA A 375 -13.92 37.89 5.95
N GLY A 376 -13.22 39.03 6.04
CA GLY A 376 -13.72 40.19 6.78
C GLY A 376 -14.84 40.90 6.01
N SER A 377 -15.79 41.47 6.76
CA SER A 377 -16.92 42.24 6.22
C SER A 377 -17.38 43.28 7.23
N SER A 378 -17.67 44.49 6.77
CA SER A 378 -18.20 45.56 7.61
C SER A 378 -19.69 45.40 7.94
N THR A 379 -20.38 44.49 7.26
CA THR A 379 -21.84 44.30 7.40
C THR A 379 -22.22 42.91 7.89
N ASP A 380 -21.58 41.87 7.35
CA ASP A 380 -21.99 40.48 7.54
C ASP A 380 -20.83 39.55 7.13
N ALA A 381 -19.97 39.21 8.10
CA ALA A 381 -18.81 38.32 7.90
C ALA A 381 -19.19 36.87 8.22
N GLY A 382 -18.50 35.90 7.62
CA GLY A 382 -18.84 34.49 7.77
C GLY A 382 -18.21 33.79 8.98
N GLY A 383 -18.58 32.52 9.16
CA GLY A 383 -17.94 31.60 10.10
C GLY A 383 -16.72 30.90 9.47
N GLY A 384 -15.81 30.41 10.32
CA GLY A 384 -14.62 29.70 9.85
C GLY A 384 -14.91 28.28 9.32
N GLY A 385 -14.09 27.81 8.38
CA GLY A 385 -14.17 26.43 7.86
C GLY A 385 -13.61 25.40 8.85
N GLY A 386 -14.21 24.22 8.93
CA GLY A 386 -13.72 23.13 9.77
C GLY A 386 -12.44 22.49 9.20
N GLY A 387 -11.55 22.00 10.06
CA GLY A 387 -10.33 21.30 9.65
C GLY A 387 -10.60 19.93 9.03
N GLY A 388 -9.75 19.52 8.09
CA GLY A 388 -9.77 18.18 7.50
C GLY A 388 -9.17 17.14 8.44
N SER A 389 -9.71 15.92 8.41
CA SER A 389 -9.16 14.85 9.26
C SER A 389 -7.85 14.30 8.70
N GLY A 390 -7.04 13.71 9.56
CA GLY A 390 -5.94 12.85 9.14
C GLY A 390 -6.43 11.65 8.32
N GLY A 391 -5.49 11.06 7.57
CA GLY A 391 -5.70 9.93 6.67
C GLY A 391 -5.40 8.57 7.30
N ALA A 392 -5.07 7.59 6.46
CA ALA A 392 -4.79 6.22 6.86
C ALA A 392 -3.36 5.82 6.45
N ILE A 393 -2.61 5.22 7.38
CA ILE A 393 -1.30 4.64 7.11
C ILE A 393 -1.28 3.19 7.58
N LEU A 394 -1.19 2.25 6.64
CA LEU A 394 -1.01 0.83 6.91
C LEU A 394 0.40 0.39 6.52
N LEU A 395 1.18 -0.06 7.49
CA LEU A 395 2.53 -0.60 7.29
C LEU A 395 2.50 -2.10 7.53
N GLU A 396 2.91 -2.90 6.55
CA GLU A 396 2.78 -4.35 6.61
C GLU A 396 4.04 -5.05 6.08
N ALA A 397 4.66 -5.88 6.91
CA ALA A 397 5.76 -6.76 6.51
C ALA A 397 5.99 -7.84 7.58
N PRO A 398 6.64 -8.98 7.26
CA PRO A 398 7.11 -9.90 8.29
C PRO A 398 7.95 -9.20 9.37
N THR A 399 8.84 -8.29 8.95
CA THR A 399 9.63 -7.44 9.86
C THR A 399 9.39 -5.97 9.54
N VAL A 400 8.90 -5.22 10.52
CA VAL A 400 8.76 -3.75 10.42
C VAL A 400 9.66 -3.08 11.44
N ILE A 401 10.49 -2.16 10.95
CA ILE A 401 11.43 -1.37 11.75
C ILE A 401 11.14 0.11 11.50
N THR A 402 10.78 0.86 12.54
CA THR A 402 10.79 2.32 12.51
C THR A 402 11.95 2.81 13.37
N GLY A 403 12.92 3.48 12.74
CA GLY A 403 14.10 4.00 13.41
C GLY A 403 13.78 5.17 14.35
N ALA A 404 14.73 5.54 15.19
CA ALA A 404 14.54 6.63 16.18
C ALA A 404 14.23 8.00 15.55
N THR A 405 14.62 8.23 14.29
CA THR A 405 14.31 9.44 13.52
C THR A 405 13.05 9.34 12.68
N ALA A 406 12.41 8.16 12.63
CA ALA A 406 11.24 7.96 11.82
C ALA A 406 10.08 8.83 12.31
N ILE A 407 9.30 9.37 11.38
CA ILE A 407 8.09 10.13 11.67
C ILE A 407 6.95 9.53 10.86
N VAL A 408 5.94 8.96 11.51
CA VAL A 408 4.74 8.40 10.86
C VAL A 408 3.52 9.11 11.41
N VAL A 409 2.90 9.97 10.60
CA VAL A 409 1.83 10.87 11.08
C VAL A 409 0.58 10.87 10.21
N ALA A 410 -0.58 10.95 10.86
CA ALA A 410 -1.89 11.16 10.26
C ALA A 410 -2.71 12.12 11.12
N ASN A 411 -2.16 13.30 11.42
CA ASN A 411 -2.81 14.30 12.28
C ASN A 411 -3.94 15.02 11.54
N GLY A 412 -4.94 15.49 12.28
CA GLY A 412 -5.97 16.38 11.74
C GLY A 412 -5.50 17.82 11.63
N GLY A 413 -6.09 18.58 10.70
CA GLY A 413 -5.87 20.02 10.55
C GLY A 413 -6.71 20.85 11.54
N GLY A 414 -6.24 22.06 11.84
CA GLY A 414 -6.99 23.02 12.66
C GLY A 414 -8.17 23.64 11.89
N GLY A 415 -9.21 24.08 12.61
CA GLY A 415 -10.29 24.86 12.04
C GLY A 415 -9.88 26.32 11.78
N GLY A 416 -10.49 26.97 10.79
CA GLY A 416 -10.27 28.40 10.53
C GLY A 416 -11.02 29.30 11.51
N GLY A 417 -10.54 30.53 11.70
CA GLY A 417 -11.20 31.53 12.52
C GLY A 417 -12.42 32.17 11.84
N GLY A 418 -13.40 32.59 12.64
CA GLY A 418 -14.54 33.39 12.18
C GLY A 418 -14.10 34.79 11.76
N GLY A 419 -14.77 35.39 10.78
CA GLY A 419 -14.47 36.73 10.27
C GLY A 419 -15.26 37.79 11.01
N GLY A 420 -14.68 38.96 11.23
CA GLY A 420 -15.37 40.16 11.74
C GLY A 420 -15.28 41.30 10.73
N THR A 421 -15.07 42.53 11.21
CA THR A 421 -14.66 43.68 10.36
C THR A 421 -13.36 43.39 9.60
N ILE A 422 -12.49 42.59 10.19
CA ILE A 422 -11.28 42.02 9.60
C ILE A 422 -11.42 40.50 9.44
N ALA A 423 -10.66 39.94 8.50
CA ALA A 423 -10.62 38.49 8.29
C ALA A 423 -10.03 37.76 9.51
N GLY A 424 -10.46 36.51 9.71
CA GLY A 424 -9.78 35.58 10.62
C GLY A 424 -8.48 35.02 10.03
N GLY A 425 -7.83 34.14 10.79
CA GLY A 425 -6.70 33.33 10.33
C GLY A 425 -7.15 31.93 9.87
N PRO A 426 -6.46 31.32 8.89
CA PRO A 426 -6.69 29.92 8.54
C PRO A 426 -6.17 29.00 9.66
N GLY A 427 -6.71 27.78 9.73
CA GLY A 427 -6.15 26.73 10.57
C GLY A 427 -4.87 26.15 9.98
N ASP A 428 -4.00 25.59 10.82
CA ASP A 428 -2.79 24.91 10.38
C ASP A 428 -3.12 23.52 9.80
N ASP A 429 -2.31 23.06 8.85
CA ASP A 429 -2.34 21.67 8.38
C ASP A 429 -1.85 20.69 9.46
N GLY A 430 -2.31 19.44 9.39
CA GLY A 430 -1.82 18.34 10.21
C GLY A 430 -0.33 18.08 9.98
N GLY A 431 0.51 18.65 10.85
CA GLY A 431 1.96 18.63 10.71
C GLY A 431 2.65 17.31 11.07
N THR A 432 3.98 17.29 10.95
CA THR A 432 4.85 16.11 11.18
C THR A 432 5.34 15.98 12.63
N SER A 433 4.51 16.39 13.60
CA SER A 433 4.85 16.31 15.02
C SER A 433 3.72 15.65 15.82
N THR A 434 3.90 15.50 17.13
CA THR A 434 2.82 15.06 18.03
C THR A 434 1.90 16.21 18.47
N GLN A 435 2.26 17.46 18.15
CA GLN A 435 1.48 18.61 18.55
C GLN A 435 0.22 18.76 17.68
N PRO A 436 -0.94 19.10 18.28
CA PRO A 436 -2.14 19.49 17.55
C PRO A 436 -1.86 20.62 16.57
N ALA A 437 -2.41 20.52 15.36
CA ALA A 437 -2.44 21.64 14.42
C ALA A 437 -3.29 22.77 15.02
N GLN A 438 -2.77 23.99 15.05
CA GLN A 438 -3.48 25.08 15.71
C GLN A 438 -4.69 25.53 14.90
N GLY A 439 -5.76 25.93 15.60
CA GLY A 439 -6.87 26.62 14.99
C GLY A 439 -6.50 28.06 14.63
N GLY A 440 -7.12 28.58 13.58
CA GLY A 440 -6.95 29.95 13.14
C GLY A 440 -7.54 30.95 14.14
N PHE A 441 -6.92 32.12 14.28
CA PHE A 441 -7.42 33.19 15.14
C PHE A 441 -8.70 33.82 14.58
N GLY A 442 -9.64 34.23 15.43
CA GLY A 442 -10.82 34.98 15.03
C GLY A 442 -10.49 36.41 14.63
N GLY A 443 -11.28 36.97 13.70
CA GLY A 443 -11.33 38.42 13.47
C GLY A 443 -11.90 39.18 14.68
N GLU A 444 -11.99 40.50 14.58
CA GLU A 444 -12.50 41.35 15.68
C GLU A 444 -13.86 40.84 16.19
N LEU A 445 -13.97 40.57 17.50
CA LEU A 445 -15.17 40.04 18.18
C LEU A 445 -15.67 38.67 17.65
N SER A 446 -14.88 38.00 16.81
CA SER A 446 -15.13 36.67 16.28
C SER A 446 -14.29 35.63 17.01
N ALA A 447 -14.60 34.36 16.77
CA ALA A 447 -13.99 33.25 17.48
C ALA A 447 -12.86 32.55 16.71
N ASN A 448 -11.95 31.97 17.48
CA ASN A 448 -10.88 31.10 17.01
C ASN A 448 -11.42 29.73 16.58
N GLY A 449 -10.77 29.13 15.59
CA GLY A 449 -11.00 27.73 15.24
C GLY A 449 -10.45 26.77 16.29
N GLY A 450 -10.93 25.53 16.26
CA GLY A 450 -10.46 24.44 17.12
C GLY A 450 -9.16 23.82 16.63
N THR A 451 -8.36 23.28 17.54
CA THR A 451 -7.12 22.56 17.18
C THR A 451 -7.44 21.19 16.58
N GLY A 452 -6.60 20.72 15.66
CA GLY A 452 -6.70 19.41 15.03
C GLY A 452 -6.25 18.27 15.94
N GLY A 453 -6.84 17.08 15.80
CA GLY A 453 -6.50 15.91 16.59
C GLY A 453 -5.10 15.37 16.29
N SER A 454 -4.39 14.95 17.34
CA SER A 454 -3.05 14.35 17.26
C SER A 454 -2.87 13.28 18.35
N LEU A 455 -1.63 12.83 18.56
CA LEU A 455 -1.28 11.90 19.64
C LEU A 455 -1.71 12.44 21.01
N GLY A 456 -2.63 11.74 21.67
CA GLY A 456 -3.09 12.06 23.02
C GLY A 456 -3.96 13.32 23.13
N SER A 457 -4.26 13.98 22.01
CA SER A 457 -5.06 15.21 21.98
C SER A 457 -6.23 15.03 20.99
N PRO A 458 -7.48 14.95 21.46
CA PRO A 458 -8.64 14.95 20.57
C PRO A 458 -8.77 16.30 19.85
N PRO A 459 -9.49 16.36 18.71
CA PRO A 459 -9.77 17.65 18.09
C PRO A 459 -10.67 18.51 18.97
N ASP A 460 -10.42 19.82 18.99
CA ASP A 460 -11.23 20.76 19.75
C ASP A 460 -12.41 21.30 18.94
N VAL A 461 -13.46 21.66 19.67
CA VAL A 461 -14.56 22.48 19.17
C VAL A 461 -14.06 23.87 18.79
N GLY A 462 -14.59 24.43 17.69
CA GLY A 462 -14.38 25.84 17.38
C GLY A 462 -14.96 26.72 18.48
N THR A 463 -14.28 27.80 18.85
CA THR A 463 -14.83 28.68 19.90
C THR A 463 -16.09 29.40 19.41
N GLY A 464 -17.01 29.71 20.32
CA GLY A 464 -18.17 30.54 20.02
C GLY A 464 -17.82 32.03 20.09
N GLY A 465 -18.28 32.82 19.13
CA GLY A 465 -18.00 34.26 19.06
C GLY A 465 -19.20 35.12 19.48
N ALA A 466 -18.96 36.40 19.78
CA ALA A 466 -20.04 37.38 19.95
C ALA A 466 -20.76 37.65 18.61
N THR A 467 -20.01 37.57 17.52
CA THR A 467 -20.48 37.71 16.14
C THR A 467 -20.46 36.35 15.44
N ASN A 468 -19.27 35.82 15.13
CA ASN A 468 -19.10 34.63 14.29
C ASN A 468 -18.26 33.54 14.95
N GLY A 469 -18.65 32.29 14.72
CA GLY A 469 -18.00 31.08 15.25
C GLY A 469 -16.78 30.64 14.43
N GLY A 470 -15.79 30.09 15.12
CA GLY A 470 -14.65 29.43 14.47
C GLY A 470 -14.99 28.01 14.00
N GLY A 471 -14.26 27.49 13.02
CA GLY A 471 -14.42 26.11 12.56
C GLY A 471 -13.89 25.09 13.59
N GLY A 472 -14.47 23.89 13.62
CA GLY A 472 -13.99 22.80 14.47
C GLY A 472 -12.73 22.13 13.91
N GLY A 473 -11.89 21.57 14.78
CA GLY A 473 -10.68 20.85 14.38
C GLY A 473 -10.97 19.50 13.72
N GLY A 474 -10.15 19.09 12.76
CA GLY A 474 -10.25 17.78 12.12
C GLY A 474 -9.72 16.66 13.03
N ALA A 475 -10.35 15.48 13.00
CA ALA A 475 -9.91 14.32 13.77
C ALA A 475 -8.54 13.80 13.33
N ALA A 476 -7.83 13.13 14.24
CA ALA A 476 -6.69 12.31 13.85
C ALA A 476 -7.14 11.12 12.99
N GLY A 477 -6.27 10.72 12.07
CA GLY A 477 -6.42 9.54 11.22
C GLY A 477 -6.22 8.23 11.96
N VAL A 478 -5.88 7.17 11.21
CA VAL A 478 -5.55 5.86 11.79
C VAL A 478 -4.22 5.38 11.25
N ILE A 479 -3.36 4.87 12.14
CA ILE A 479 -2.11 4.21 11.79
C ILE A 479 -2.23 2.76 12.24
N ALA A 480 -1.94 1.81 11.35
CA ALA A 480 -1.87 0.39 11.67
C ALA A 480 -0.52 -0.17 11.23
N ILE A 481 0.10 -0.97 12.09
CA ILE A 481 1.38 -1.63 11.82
C ILE A 481 1.20 -3.13 12.01
N ARG A 482 1.48 -3.88 10.96
CA ARG A 482 1.33 -5.33 10.93
C ARG A 482 2.66 -6.00 10.68
N GLY A 483 3.08 -6.83 11.62
CA GLY A 483 4.30 -7.59 11.47
C GLY A 483 4.50 -8.62 12.55
N ARG A 484 5.29 -9.65 12.22
CA ARG A 484 5.72 -10.69 13.15
C ARG A 484 6.73 -10.12 14.13
N THR A 485 7.69 -9.36 13.60
CA THR A 485 8.76 -8.71 14.34
C THR A 485 8.60 -7.21 14.20
N LEU A 486 8.30 -6.54 15.31
CA LEU A 486 8.09 -5.10 15.36
C LEU A 486 9.19 -4.45 16.21
N MET A 487 9.98 -3.57 15.59
CA MET A 487 10.94 -2.71 16.27
C MET A 487 10.52 -1.26 16.03
N ILE A 488 9.69 -0.74 16.94
CA ILE A 488 9.02 0.55 16.75
C ILE A 488 9.68 1.62 17.61
N ALA A 489 10.40 2.54 16.97
CA ALA A 489 10.93 3.76 17.54
C ALA A 489 10.51 4.99 16.71
N GLY A 490 10.93 6.18 17.15
CA GLY A 490 10.59 7.44 16.48
C GLY A 490 9.23 8.01 16.89
N THR A 491 8.72 8.93 16.09
CA THR A 491 7.46 9.64 16.32
C THR A 491 6.33 8.98 15.54
N ILE A 492 5.25 8.60 16.25
CA ILE A 492 4.04 8.06 15.64
C ILE A 492 2.83 8.82 16.21
N SER A 493 2.04 9.45 15.35
CA SER A 493 0.89 10.29 15.76
C SER A 493 -0.28 10.16 14.77
N PRO A 494 -1.45 9.64 15.16
CA PRO A 494 -1.82 9.14 16.48
C PRO A 494 -1.19 7.77 16.82
N HIS A 495 -1.53 7.16 17.96
CA HIS A 495 -1.04 5.82 18.31
C HIS A 495 -1.37 4.80 17.21
N ALA A 496 -0.38 3.96 16.88
CA ALA A 496 -0.59 2.88 15.94
C ALA A 496 -1.29 1.67 16.58
N THR A 497 -2.26 1.11 15.89
CA THR A 497 -2.76 -0.24 16.19
C THR A 497 -1.75 -1.25 15.69
N GLN A 498 -1.24 -2.12 16.58
CA GLN A 498 -0.30 -3.17 16.21
C GLN A 498 -1.01 -4.51 16.11
N ALA A 499 -0.72 -5.27 15.05
CA ALA A 499 -1.24 -6.62 14.86
C ALA A 499 -0.20 -7.52 14.19
N ASP A 500 -0.46 -8.83 14.19
CA ASP A 500 0.34 -9.77 13.41
C ASP A 500 0.06 -9.57 11.91
N VAL A 501 1.03 -9.90 11.06
CA VAL A 501 0.83 -9.90 9.61
C VAL A 501 -0.05 -11.08 9.20
N GLN A 502 -0.94 -10.86 8.24
CA GLN A 502 -1.81 -11.91 7.71
C GLN A 502 -0.98 -12.93 6.91
N ARG A 503 -1.38 -14.20 6.96
CA ARG A 503 -0.74 -15.34 6.31
C ARG A 503 -1.74 -16.10 5.46
#